data_AF-K1QPJ7-F1
#
_entry.id   AF-K1QPJ7-F1
#
_cell.length_a   1.000
_cell.length_b   1.000
_cell.length_c   1.000
_cell.angle_alpha   90.00
_cell.angle_beta   90.00
_cell.angle_gamma   90.00
#
_symmetry.space_group_name_H-M   'P 1'
#
loop_
_entity.id
_entity.type
_entity.pdbx_description
1 polymer ?
#
loop_
_entity_poly.entity_id
_entity_poly.type
_entity_poly.pdbx_seq_one_letter_code
_entity_poly.pdbx_strand_id
1 'polypeptide(L)'
;MDIPSMARKLYKKVSDAQIKKSSRGFPPFSWQKDKGLFESHVKLYFHGSFSQYILRQGFEIYDNNNFASAWITMALLEMHKLDANETYVHEDLIFNAVQAIGNFADKNRFNSSVCTFWPQEFNDSVTVWQSTPQNLLNFFALVDDIPWSTILKFLQKLGIVDTDVIKTIEELLQEKDTYIKAFHIPADFDDTFVNIGLGSLLKENSKSFPKSYKSWTKRNSNLNSALTALKKYAYRPMSADRNTNTVDPRTYFYLREFLEKSKSAGETIVLIPTWVQNLDESRKDYYKGNVMPFNVNNVDVTVAANGIYGITNGVLSGLLPGSMLEDLDIQQIYLNTSALIAHEIKTNLTNRKDLALTYYPSEYEFYWFVSRTFSKLQEHSQHQRLHPVMKQVHGILGEALCGQMTSSLLQSYKTDEEGFAFYDDFLGNGDISSLNKTIERGEDRIFTTSMAVNALMTTWTIYDPAKRQLTWVKDVPVKVVDVVKRGVSWIYRNVLSGRFRPWNAFFSGSVKSFNSMPWWYPSNRKEYLNGTSFSDESQIPNSDTIIAMEGMESPEWYRKQLYRKHFGFNVPKVFHGYNAERGPFPFWNSDPYTYVSAMLSLVKFDSISS
;
A
#
# COMPACT_ATOMS: atom_id res chain seq x y z
N MET A 1 -25.36 20.96 -2.88
CA MET A 1 -25.13 19.55 -2.46
C MET A 1 -25.32 19.52 -0.96
N ASP A 2 -26.18 18.65 -0.42
CA ASP A 2 -26.28 18.46 1.04
C ASP A 2 -25.19 17.47 1.49
N ILE A 3 -23.95 17.98 1.59
CA ILE A 3 -22.77 17.21 1.98
C ILE A 3 -22.92 16.61 3.38
N PRO A 4 -23.39 17.36 4.41
CA PRO A 4 -23.53 16.80 5.75
C PRO A 4 -24.43 15.56 5.82
N SER A 5 -25.55 15.56 5.08
CA SER A 5 -26.43 14.39 5.00
C SER A 5 -25.77 13.21 4.29
N MET A 6 -25.05 13.45 3.20
CA MET A 6 -24.29 12.40 2.50
C MET A 6 -23.18 11.81 3.38
N ALA A 7 -22.44 12.66 4.10
CA ALA A 7 -21.39 12.23 5.02
C ALA A 7 -21.94 11.32 6.13
N ARG A 8 -23.11 11.63 6.71
CA ARG A 8 -23.79 10.72 7.67
C ARG A 8 -24.14 9.36 7.08
N LYS A 9 -24.61 9.31 5.84
CA LYS A 9 -24.93 8.05 5.15
C LYS A 9 -23.68 7.21 4.90
N LEU A 10 -22.60 7.84 4.47
CA LEU A 10 -21.30 7.17 4.28
C LEU A 10 -20.72 6.68 5.60
N TYR A 11 -20.73 7.52 6.65
CA TYR A 11 -20.31 7.12 7.98
C TYR A 11 -21.08 5.90 8.48
N LYS A 12 -22.41 5.85 8.25
CA LYS A 12 -23.20 4.67 8.60
C LYS A 12 -22.70 3.41 7.88
N LYS A 13 -22.40 3.48 6.57
CA LYS A 13 -21.80 2.34 5.82
C LYS A 13 -20.47 1.89 6.43
N VAL A 14 -19.61 2.84 6.80
CA VAL A 14 -18.31 2.55 7.43
C VAL A 14 -18.49 1.92 8.82
N SER A 15 -19.37 2.49 9.65
CA SER A 15 -19.62 2.03 11.03
C SER A 15 -20.29 0.65 11.08
N ASP A 16 -21.23 0.39 10.17
CA ASP A 16 -21.91 -0.89 10.02
C ASP A 16 -20.94 -2.00 9.58
N ALA A 17 -19.88 -1.66 8.85
CA ALA A 17 -18.82 -2.58 8.40
C ALA A 17 -17.74 -2.87 9.46
N GLN A 18 -17.77 -2.25 10.65
CA GLN A 18 -16.87 -2.66 11.73
C GLN A 18 -17.41 -3.92 12.42
N ILE A 19 -16.56 -4.93 12.57
CA ILE A 19 -16.92 -6.18 13.22
C ILE A 19 -17.21 -5.95 14.70
N LYS A 20 -18.46 -6.16 15.12
CA LYS A 20 -18.91 -5.89 16.50
C LYS A 20 -18.62 -7.05 17.46
N LYS A 21 -18.51 -8.28 16.96
CA LYS A 21 -18.25 -9.50 17.73
C LYS A 21 -17.35 -10.43 16.93
N SER A 22 -16.35 -11.04 17.60
CA SER A 22 -15.51 -12.04 16.95
C SER A 22 -16.32 -13.30 16.65
N SER A 23 -16.05 -13.94 15.51
CA SER A 23 -16.64 -15.21 15.11
C SER A 23 -15.57 -16.10 14.52
N ARG A 24 -15.57 -17.40 14.87
CA ARG A 24 -14.60 -18.38 14.33
C ARG A 24 -14.81 -18.71 12.85
N GLY A 25 -16.00 -18.47 12.31
CA GLY A 25 -16.37 -18.88 10.95
C GLY A 25 -16.50 -20.40 10.81
N PHE A 26 -16.95 -20.82 9.63
CA PHE A 26 -17.01 -22.19 9.15
C PHE A 26 -16.81 -22.17 7.62
N PRO A 27 -15.55 -22.11 7.14
CA PRO A 27 -15.26 -22.02 5.71
C PRO A 27 -15.82 -23.23 4.92
N PRO A 28 -16.26 -23.04 3.66
CA PRO A 28 -16.33 -21.79 2.92
C PRO A 28 -17.62 -20.98 3.19
N PHE A 29 -18.51 -21.46 4.06
CA PHE A 29 -19.83 -20.85 4.28
C PHE A 29 -19.77 -19.56 5.11
N SER A 30 -18.79 -19.44 6.00
CA SER A 30 -18.50 -18.21 6.73
C SER A 30 -17.04 -18.14 7.13
N TRP A 31 -16.48 -16.93 7.14
CA TRP A 31 -15.08 -16.69 7.47
C TRP A 31 -14.91 -16.28 8.94
N GLN A 32 -13.71 -16.47 9.50
CA GLN A 32 -13.36 -15.90 10.80
C GLN A 32 -13.36 -14.37 10.69
N LYS A 33 -13.92 -13.69 11.68
CA LYS A 33 -13.94 -12.23 11.78
C LYS A 33 -13.53 -11.81 13.18
N ASP A 34 -12.61 -10.85 13.28
CA ASP A 34 -12.12 -10.36 14.57
C ASP A 34 -12.76 -9.02 14.95
N LYS A 35 -13.25 -8.93 16.20
CA LYS A 35 -13.90 -7.72 16.72
C LYS A 35 -13.00 -6.49 16.60
N GLY A 36 -13.58 -5.40 16.13
CA GLY A 36 -12.97 -4.07 16.03
C GLY A 36 -12.32 -3.78 14.69
N LEU A 37 -12.00 -4.81 13.90
CA LEU A 37 -11.54 -4.64 12.52
C LEU A 37 -12.68 -4.19 11.61
N PHE A 38 -12.31 -3.52 10.51
CA PHE A 38 -13.21 -3.21 9.40
C PHE A 38 -13.10 -4.26 8.31
N GLU A 39 -14.18 -4.47 7.56
CA GLU A 39 -14.21 -5.49 6.51
C GLU A 39 -13.14 -5.23 5.43
N SER A 40 -12.41 -6.29 5.11
CA SER A 40 -11.39 -6.34 4.07
C SER A 40 -11.42 -7.74 3.45
N HIS A 41 -11.18 -7.82 2.14
CA HIS A 41 -11.29 -9.05 1.38
C HIS A 41 -10.10 -9.21 0.45
N VAL A 42 -9.52 -10.40 0.41
CA VAL A 42 -8.61 -10.80 -0.67
C VAL A 42 -9.44 -11.26 -1.85
N LYS A 43 -9.12 -10.72 -3.02
CA LYS A 43 -9.72 -11.10 -4.29
C LYS A 43 -8.61 -11.43 -5.30
N LEU A 44 -8.98 -12.09 -6.39
CA LEU A 44 -8.09 -12.33 -7.53
C LEU A 44 -8.55 -11.47 -8.70
N TYR A 45 -7.62 -10.71 -9.29
CA TYR A 45 -7.94 -9.83 -10.40
C TYR A 45 -7.97 -10.58 -11.74
N PHE A 46 -9.13 -11.20 -12.05
CA PHE A 46 -9.39 -11.74 -13.38
C PHE A 46 -10.00 -10.66 -14.29
N HIS A 47 -9.43 -10.48 -15.48
CA HIS A 47 -9.98 -9.61 -16.52
C HIS A 47 -9.96 -10.31 -17.87
N GLY A 48 -10.90 -9.91 -18.75
CA GLY A 48 -11.02 -10.46 -20.09
C GLY A 48 -12.42 -11.02 -20.34
N SER A 49 -12.55 -12.34 -20.47
CA SER A 49 -13.82 -13.00 -20.82
C SER A 49 -14.93 -12.76 -19.78
N PHE A 50 -16.18 -13.03 -20.17
CA PHE A 50 -17.30 -12.97 -19.22
C PHE A 50 -17.13 -13.95 -18.06
N SER A 51 -16.57 -15.14 -18.29
CA SER A 51 -16.28 -16.10 -17.21
C SER A 51 -15.23 -15.56 -16.23
N GLN A 52 -14.20 -14.88 -16.72
CA GLN A 52 -13.22 -14.18 -15.88
C GLN A 52 -13.86 -13.06 -15.04
N TYR A 53 -14.75 -12.27 -15.65
CA TYR A 53 -15.56 -11.29 -14.93
C TYR A 53 -16.37 -11.95 -13.79
N ILE A 54 -17.06 -13.06 -14.07
CA ILE A 54 -17.85 -13.78 -13.05
C ILE A 54 -16.97 -14.28 -11.91
N LEU A 55 -15.78 -14.81 -12.19
CA LEU A 55 -14.83 -15.22 -11.13
C LEU A 55 -14.38 -14.05 -10.27
N ARG A 56 -14.04 -12.92 -10.88
CA ARG A 56 -13.66 -11.70 -10.15
C ARG A 56 -14.80 -11.17 -9.26
N GLN A 57 -16.04 -11.31 -9.70
CA GLN A 57 -17.23 -10.97 -8.89
C GLN A 57 -17.50 -11.99 -7.78
N GLY A 58 -17.31 -13.28 -8.03
CA GLY A 58 -17.70 -14.35 -7.10
C GLY A 58 -16.63 -14.77 -6.09
N PHE A 59 -15.34 -14.54 -6.38
CA PHE A 59 -14.25 -14.93 -5.50
C PHE A 59 -13.86 -13.82 -4.53
N GLU A 60 -14.01 -14.09 -3.24
CA GLU A 60 -13.48 -13.25 -2.16
C GLU A 60 -13.27 -14.06 -0.89
N ILE A 61 -12.20 -13.74 -0.16
CA ILE A 61 -11.90 -14.31 1.15
C ILE A 61 -11.79 -13.16 2.14
N TYR A 62 -12.58 -13.19 3.21
CA TYR A 62 -12.49 -12.18 4.26
C TYR A 62 -11.11 -12.22 4.91
N ASP A 63 -10.48 -11.07 5.10
CA ASP A 63 -9.14 -10.95 5.66
C ASP A 63 -9.12 -10.13 6.95
N ASN A 64 -8.48 -10.68 7.99
CA ASN A 64 -8.27 -9.98 9.26
C ASN A 64 -6.88 -9.32 9.23
N ASN A 65 -6.74 -8.22 8.48
CA ASN A 65 -5.51 -7.43 8.43
C ASN A 65 -5.61 -6.14 9.27
N ASN A 66 -4.44 -5.66 9.71
CA ASN A 66 -4.29 -4.37 10.38
C ASN A 66 -4.61 -3.20 9.42
N PHE A 67 -4.15 -3.34 8.18
CA PHE A 67 -3.92 -2.24 7.26
C PHE A 67 -5.18 -1.44 6.90
N ALA A 68 -6.24 -2.11 6.44
CA ALA A 68 -7.51 -1.45 6.12
C ALA A 68 -8.09 -0.72 7.34
N SER A 69 -8.02 -1.37 8.50
CA SER A 69 -8.55 -0.83 9.75
C SER A 69 -7.77 0.41 10.22
N ALA A 70 -6.44 0.41 10.05
CA ALA A 70 -5.61 1.55 10.37
C ALA A 70 -5.96 2.77 9.50
N TRP A 71 -6.04 2.59 8.17
CA TRP A 71 -6.38 3.70 7.28
C TRP A 71 -7.78 4.26 7.48
N ILE A 72 -8.77 3.39 7.65
CA ILE A 72 -10.15 3.82 7.93
C ILE A 72 -10.17 4.65 9.23
N THR A 73 -9.49 4.19 10.26
CA THR A 73 -9.40 4.90 11.55
C THR A 73 -8.70 6.26 11.40
N MET A 74 -7.61 6.32 10.63
CA MET A 74 -6.89 7.57 10.37
C MET A 74 -7.75 8.57 9.58
N ALA A 75 -8.44 8.12 8.53
CA ALA A 75 -9.34 8.97 7.75
C ALA A 75 -10.49 9.52 8.62
N LEU A 76 -11.07 8.69 9.50
CA LEU A 76 -12.07 9.15 10.49
C LEU A 76 -11.50 10.22 11.43
N LEU A 77 -10.29 10.03 11.97
CA LEU A 77 -9.63 11.00 12.84
C LEU A 77 -9.27 12.32 12.11
N GLU A 78 -8.93 12.25 10.83
CA GLU A 78 -8.72 13.45 10.00
C GLU A 78 -10.03 14.20 9.76
N MET A 79 -11.12 13.48 9.44
CA MET A 79 -12.44 14.10 9.30
C MET A 79 -12.93 14.74 10.60
N HIS A 80 -12.68 14.09 11.75
CA HIS A 80 -13.07 14.63 13.05
C HIS A 80 -12.53 16.05 13.25
N LYS A 81 -11.29 16.34 12.82
CA LYS A 81 -10.73 17.69 12.94
C LYS A 81 -11.52 18.75 12.16
N LEU A 82 -12.01 18.38 10.99
CA LEU A 82 -12.77 19.24 10.08
C LEU A 82 -14.26 19.33 10.46
N ASP A 83 -14.77 18.38 11.25
CA ASP A 83 -16.14 18.37 11.72
C ASP A 83 -16.31 19.28 12.95
N ALA A 84 -16.60 20.56 12.71
CA ALA A 84 -16.77 21.55 13.77
C ALA A 84 -17.85 21.18 14.80
N ASN A 85 -18.84 20.38 14.42
CA ASN A 85 -19.95 19.97 15.28
C ASN A 85 -19.75 18.58 15.92
N GLU A 86 -18.66 17.88 15.60
CA GLU A 86 -18.33 16.54 16.10
C GLU A 86 -19.49 15.54 15.95
N THR A 87 -20.19 15.63 14.82
CA THR A 87 -21.41 14.88 14.52
C THR A 87 -21.17 13.54 13.87
N TYR A 88 -20.00 13.31 13.27
CA TYR A 88 -19.78 12.11 12.47
C TYR A 88 -19.09 10.98 13.23
N VAL A 89 -18.04 11.23 14.02
CA VAL A 89 -17.14 10.16 14.49
C VAL A 89 -17.38 9.83 15.96
N HIS A 90 -17.78 8.59 16.24
CA HIS A 90 -18.05 8.13 17.60
C HIS A 90 -16.79 7.54 18.28
N GLU A 91 -16.59 7.88 19.57
CA GLU A 91 -15.45 7.43 20.38
C GLU A 91 -15.30 5.89 20.38
N ASP A 92 -16.42 5.17 20.57
CA ASP A 92 -16.42 3.70 20.66
C ASP A 92 -15.96 3.03 19.36
N LEU A 93 -16.27 3.61 18.20
CA LEU A 93 -15.84 3.08 16.90
C LEU A 93 -14.30 3.12 16.81
N ILE A 94 -13.70 4.27 17.14
CA ILE A 94 -12.26 4.48 17.15
C ILE A 94 -11.61 3.59 18.21
N PHE A 95 -12.18 3.51 19.41
CA PHE A 95 -11.62 2.71 20.50
C PHE A 95 -11.58 1.21 20.14
N ASN A 96 -12.65 0.67 19.57
CA ASN A 96 -12.69 -0.73 19.14
C ASN A 96 -11.64 -1.03 18.05
N ALA A 97 -11.47 -0.13 17.08
CA ALA A 97 -10.46 -0.28 16.04
C ALA A 97 -9.04 -0.26 16.63
N VAL A 98 -8.73 0.71 17.50
CA VAL A 98 -7.42 0.82 18.16
C VAL A 98 -7.11 -0.39 19.04
N GLN A 99 -8.11 -0.99 19.71
CA GLN A 99 -7.91 -2.24 20.45
C GLN A 99 -7.55 -3.40 19.53
N ALA A 100 -8.20 -3.51 18.37
CA ALA A 100 -7.96 -4.57 17.40
C ALA A 100 -6.59 -4.44 16.74
N ILE A 101 -6.24 -3.24 16.24
CA ILE A 101 -4.93 -2.89 15.68
C ILE A 101 -3.80 -3.24 16.65
N GLY A 102 -4.03 -3.05 17.96
CA GLY A 102 -3.07 -3.41 18.99
C GLY A 102 -2.68 -4.89 19.08
N ASN A 103 -3.38 -5.80 18.38
CA ASN A 103 -3.07 -7.23 18.35
C ASN A 103 -2.07 -7.63 17.26
N PHE A 104 -1.63 -6.65 16.44
CA PHE A 104 -0.72 -6.83 15.32
C PHE A 104 0.71 -6.37 15.65
N ALA A 105 1.10 -6.43 16.92
CA ALA A 105 2.50 -6.19 17.32
C ALA A 105 3.36 -7.40 16.93
N ASP A 106 4.59 -7.17 16.46
CA ASP A 106 5.54 -8.23 16.17
C ASP A 106 6.00 -8.92 17.46
N LYS A 107 5.48 -10.12 17.69
CA LYS A 107 5.73 -10.93 18.89
C LYS A 107 7.11 -11.59 18.88
N ASN A 108 7.83 -11.58 17.75
CA ASN A 108 9.23 -11.99 17.70
C ASN A 108 10.19 -10.92 18.24
N ARG A 109 9.70 -9.70 18.54
CA ARG A 109 10.49 -8.60 19.08
C ARG A 109 9.97 -8.18 20.46
N PHE A 110 10.79 -8.41 21.49
CA PHE A 110 10.45 -8.02 22.86
C PHE A 110 10.38 -6.49 23.01
N ASN A 111 9.33 -5.99 23.69
CA ASN A 111 9.10 -4.57 23.98
C ASN A 111 9.33 -3.67 22.75
N SER A 112 8.65 -4.01 21.64
CA SER A 112 8.76 -3.29 20.38
C SER A 112 7.43 -2.65 19.99
N SER A 113 7.50 -1.61 19.15
CA SER A 113 6.36 -0.97 18.48
C SER A 113 6.38 -1.23 16.97
N VAL A 114 7.09 -2.28 16.55
CA VAL A 114 7.05 -2.83 15.19
C VAL A 114 5.76 -3.65 15.03
N CYS A 115 5.10 -3.49 13.88
CA CYS A 115 3.81 -4.10 13.59
C CYS A 115 3.89 -5.08 12.41
N THR A 116 2.92 -5.99 12.35
CA THR A 116 2.74 -6.98 11.27
C THR A 116 1.44 -6.73 10.52
N PHE A 117 1.40 -7.10 9.25
CA PHE A 117 0.18 -7.03 8.44
C PHE A 117 -0.93 -7.95 8.96
N TRP A 118 -0.57 -9.18 9.33
CA TRP A 118 -1.47 -10.20 9.88
C TRP A 118 -1.20 -10.49 11.36
N PRO A 119 -2.17 -11.06 12.09
CA PRO A 119 -1.94 -11.59 13.42
C PRO A 119 -0.89 -12.71 13.38
N GLN A 120 -0.15 -12.85 14.46
CA GLN A 120 0.82 -13.93 14.60
C GLN A 120 0.36 -15.02 15.57
N GLU A 121 0.62 -16.28 15.21
CA GLU A 121 0.49 -17.46 16.08
C GLU A 121 1.86 -18.06 16.39
N PHE A 122 2.01 -18.62 17.59
CA PHE A 122 3.27 -19.22 18.00
C PHE A 122 3.33 -20.65 17.48
N ASN A 123 4.42 -20.97 16.77
CA ASN A 123 4.69 -22.31 16.30
C ASN A 123 5.67 -23.00 17.24
N ASP A 124 5.17 -23.92 18.07
CA ASP A 124 5.96 -24.66 19.06
C ASP A 124 7.08 -25.50 18.43
N SER A 125 6.90 -25.97 17.20
CA SER A 125 7.86 -26.87 16.53
C SER A 125 9.14 -26.14 16.10
N VAL A 126 9.04 -24.86 15.76
CA VAL A 126 10.17 -24.02 15.32
C VAL A 126 10.45 -22.83 16.26
N THR A 127 9.68 -22.73 17.36
CA THR A 127 9.80 -21.72 18.42
C THR A 127 9.81 -20.28 17.91
N VAL A 128 8.96 -19.98 16.93
CA VAL A 128 8.83 -18.63 16.36
C VAL A 128 7.36 -18.25 16.24
N TRP A 129 7.06 -16.95 16.33
CA TRP A 129 5.77 -16.43 15.94
C TRP A 129 5.71 -16.25 14.42
N GLN A 130 4.66 -16.74 13.79
CA GLN A 130 4.47 -16.68 12.34
C GLN A 130 3.22 -15.87 12.03
N SER A 131 3.26 -15.05 10.97
CA SER A 131 2.05 -14.44 10.43
C SER A 131 1.08 -15.53 9.98
N THR A 132 -0.17 -15.47 10.43
CA THR A 132 -1.16 -16.53 10.22
C THR A 132 -2.48 -15.92 9.74
N PRO A 133 -2.62 -15.64 8.43
CA PRO A 133 -3.92 -15.23 7.87
C PRO A 133 -4.86 -16.44 7.82
N GLN A 134 -5.54 -16.71 8.94
CA GLN A 134 -6.30 -17.94 9.15
C GLN A 134 -7.30 -18.26 8.02
N ASN A 135 -8.01 -17.26 7.50
CA ASN A 135 -8.99 -17.48 6.43
C ASN A 135 -8.34 -17.88 5.10
N LEU A 136 -7.19 -17.29 4.74
CA LEU A 136 -6.44 -17.67 3.54
C LEU A 136 -5.87 -19.09 3.68
N LEU A 137 -5.27 -19.40 4.83
CA LEU A 137 -4.75 -20.73 5.11
C LEU A 137 -5.85 -21.79 5.12
N ASN A 138 -7.00 -21.50 5.74
CA ASN A 138 -8.16 -22.39 5.72
C ASN A 138 -8.72 -22.60 4.32
N PHE A 139 -8.77 -21.54 3.49
CA PHE A 139 -9.19 -21.68 2.09
C PHE A 139 -8.30 -22.67 1.35
N PHE A 140 -6.98 -22.56 1.49
CA PHE A 140 -6.06 -23.47 0.83
C PHE A 140 -6.09 -24.89 1.40
N ALA A 141 -6.40 -25.07 2.68
CA ALA A 141 -6.65 -26.40 3.25
C ALA A 141 -7.93 -27.04 2.64
N LEU A 142 -9.00 -26.27 2.47
CA LEU A 142 -10.24 -26.77 1.84
C LEU A 142 -10.05 -27.18 0.38
N VAL A 143 -9.15 -26.49 -0.33
CA VAL A 143 -8.85 -26.76 -1.74
C VAL A 143 -8.40 -28.21 -1.97
N ASP A 144 -7.74 -28.83 -1.00
CA ASP A 144 -7.25 -30.21 -1.08
C ASP A 144 -8.38 -31.26 -1.08
N ASP A 145 -9.50 -30.94 -0.44
CA ASP A 145 -10.65 -31.84 -0.30
C ASP A 145 -11.63 -31.73 -1.48
N ILE A 146 -11.43 -30.76 -2.38
CA ILE A 146 -12.36 -30.47 -3.47
C ILE A 146 -11.93 -31.23 -4.74
N PRO A 147 -12.83 -32.00 -5.40
CA PRO A 147 -12.53 -32.69 -6.65
C PRO A 147 -12.53 -31.74 -7.86
N TRP A 148 -11.58 -30.78 -7.88
CA TRP A 148 -11.49 -29.69 -8.86
C TRP A 148 -11.53 -30.16 -10.30
N SER A 149 -10.83 -31.25 -10.64
CA SER A 149 -10.84 -31.80 -11.99
C SER A 149 -12.23 -32.21 -12.47
N THR A 150 -13.09 -32.71 -11.57
CA THR A 150 -14.48 -33.07 -11.87
C THR A 150 -15.35 -31.81 -11.99
N ILE A 151 -15.17 -30.86 -11.07
CA ILE A 151 -15.91 -29.60 -11.04
C ILE A 151 -15.62 -28.77 -12.30
N LEU A 152 -14.34 -28.57 -12.63
CA LEU A 152 -13.92 -27.78 -13.80
C LEU A 152 -14.46 -28.40 -15.10
N LYS A 153 -14.38 -29.73 -15.27
CA LYS A 153 -14.97 -30.43 -16.42
C LYS A 153 -16.49 -30.26 -16.49
N PHE A 154 -17.18 -30.28 -15.34
CA PHE A 154 -18.63 -30.08 -15.29
C PHE A 154 -19.01 -28.63 -15.63
N LEU A 155 -18.34 -27.65 -15.04
CA LEU A 155 -18.56 -26.24 -15.33
C LEU A 155 -18.26 -25.90 -16.79
N GLN A 156 -17.24 -26.52 -17.38
CA GLN A 156 -16.92 -26.39 -18.80
C GLN A 156 -18.06 -26.90 -19.68
N LYS A 157 -18.62 -28.08 -19.36
CA LYS A 157 -19.76 -28.67 -20.09
C LYS A 157 -21.02 -27.79 -19.99
N LEU A 158 -21.19 -27.08 -18.87
CA LEU A 158 -22.29 -26.13 -18.70
C LEU A 158 -22.04 -24.76 -19.38
N GLY A 159 -20.86 -24.54 -19.97
CA GLY A 159 -20.48 -23.26 -20.55
C GLY A 159 -20.27 -22.13 -19.54
N ILE A 160 -20.08 -22.47 -18.26
CA ILE A 160 -19.88 -21.50 -17.17
C ILE A 160 -18.44 -21.01 -17.14
N VAL A 161 -17.48 -21.92 -17.34
CA VAL A 161 -16.04 -21.62 -17.40
C VAL A 161 -15.50 -21.97 -18.78
N ASP A 162 -14.66 -21.08 -19.31
CA ASP A 162 -13.91 -21.32 -20.53
C ASP A 162 -12.58 -22.02 -20.24
N THR A 163 -11.88 -22.43 -21.31
CA THR A 163 -10.60 -23.12 -21.22
C THR A 163 -9.51 -22.28 -20.54
N ASP A 164 -9.54 -20.95 -20.73
CA ASP A 164 -8.57 -20.04 -20.12
C ASP A 164 -8.74 -20.02 -18.60
N VAL A 165 -9.98 -19.94 -18.11
CA VAL A 165 -10.32 -20.05 -16.69
C VAL A 165 -9.86 -21.38 -16.11
N ILE A 166 -10.13 -22.50 -16.79
CA ILE A 166 -9.73 -23.84 -16.29
C ILE A 166 -8.22 -23.88 -16.11
N LYS A 167 -7.47 -23.46 -17.14
CA LYS A 167 -6.01 -23.43 -17.10
C LYS A 167 -5.49 -22.57 -15.93
N THR A 168 -6.07 -21.39 -15.74
CA THR A 168 -5.67 -20.50 -14.64
C THR A 168 -5.97 -21.11 -13.27
N ILE A 169 -7.12 -21.77 -13.09
CA ILE A 169 -7.41 -22.45 -11.82
C ILE A 169 -6.42 -23.61 -11.60
N GLU A 170 -6.12 -24.41 -12.63
CA GLU A 170 -5.13 -25.48 -12.54
C GLU A 170 -3.73 -24.95 -12.17
N GLU A 171 -3.30 -23.83 -12.76
CA GLU A 171 -2.05 -23.15 -12.40
C GLU A 171 -2.05 -22.70 -10.92
N LEU A 172 -3.14 -22.07 -10.45
CA LEU A 172 -3.27 -21.66 -9.05
C LEU A 172 -3.23 -22.85 -8.08
N LEU A 173 -3.82 -23.98 -8.46
CA LEU A 173 -3.80 -25.22 -7.68
C LEU A 173 -2.40 -25.84 -7.64
N GLN A 174 -1.63 -25.75 -8.72
CA GLN A 174 -0.24 -26.22 -8.78
C GLN A 174 0.69 -25.34 -7.93
N GLU A 175 0.40 -24.04 -7.82
CA GLU A 175 1.20 -23.07 -7.06
C GLU A 175 0.76 -22.92 -5.59
N LYS A 176 -0.18 -23.73 -5.13
CA LYS A 176 -0.78 -23.67 -3.78
C LYS A 176 0.24 -23.51 -2.65
N ASP A 177 1.25 -24.37 -2.62
CA ASP A 177 2.26 -24.39 -1.55
C ASP A 177 3.13 -23.13 -1.56
N THR A 178 3.36 -22.56 -2.74
CA THR A 178 4.05 -21.27 -2.90
C THR A 178 3.23 -20.14 -2.27
N TYR A 179 1.91 -20.11 -2.50
CA TYR A 179 1.03 -19.12 -1.87
C TYR A 179 0.95 -19.27 -0.35
N ILE A 180 0.78 -20.49 0.16
CA ILE A 180 0.75 -20.76 1.61
C ILE A 180 2.02 -20.22 2.28
N LYS A 181 3.18 -20.50 1.70
CA LYS A 181 4.45 -20.00 2.21
C LYS A 181 4.57 -18.48 2.12
N ALA A 182 4.08 -17.86 1.04
CA ALA A 182 4.11 -16.42 0.84
C ALA A 182 3.24 -15.65 1.85
N PHE A 183 2.35 -16.31 2.60
CA PHE A 183 1.56 -15.68 3.65
C PHE A 183 2.26 -15.56 5.00
N HIS A 184 3.38 -16.26 5.17
CA HIS A 184 4.16 -16.22 6.39
C HIS A 184 5.25 -15.13 6.32
N ILE A 185 4.82 -13.89 6.07
CA ILE A 185 5.67 -12.71 5.95
C ILE A 185 6.12 -12.16 7.31
N PRO A 186 7.30 -11.51 7.38
CA PRO A 186 7.75 -10.81 8.58
C PRO A 186 6.98 -9.50 8.77
N ALA A 187 7.25 -8.83 9.89
CA ALA A 187 6.86 -7.44 10.08
C ALA A 187 7.46 -6.52 9.01
N ASP A 188 6.80 -5.41 8.74
CA ASP A 188 7.21 -4.42 7.74
C ASP A 188 7.17 -2.99 8.30
N PHE A 189 7.84 -2.09 7.57
CA PHE A 189 7.85 -0.66 7.89
C PHE A 189 6.55 0.04 7.51
N ASP A 190 5.72 -0.60 6.71
CA ASP A 190 4.46 -0.04 6.27
C ASP A 190 3.47 0.04 7.43
N ASP A 191 3.06 -1.12 7.96
CA ASP A 191 2.19 -1.23 9.13
C ASP A 191 2.78 -0.52 10.36
N THR A 192 4.10 -0.61 10.53
CA THR A 192 4.79 0.03 11.65
C THR A 192 4.63 1.55 11.62
N PHE A 193 4.92 2.20 10.48
CA PHE A 193 4.87 3.67 10.41
C PHE A 193 3.46 4.21 10.16
N VAL A 194 2.55 3.42 9.55
CA VAL A 194 1.10 3.71 9.57
C VAL A 194 0.59 3.73 11.01
N ASN A 195 0.97 2.75 11.85
CA ASN A 195 0.58 2.72 13.26
C ASN A 195 1.16 3.90 14.07
N ILE A 196 2.40 4.33 13.80
CA ILE A 196 2.97 5.56 14.40
C ILE A 196 2.20 6.81 13.94
N GLY A 197 1.83 6.87 12.65
CA GLY A 197 0.98 7.93 12.11
C GLY A 197 -0.39 7.98 12.79
N LEU A 198 -1.01 6.83 13.04
CA LEU A 198 -2.26 6.71 13.80
C LEU A 198 -2.08 7.22 15.24
N GLY A 199 -1.01 6.81 15.91
CA GLY A 199 -0.67 7.31 17.25
C GLY A 199 -0.54 8.83 17.31
N SER A 200 0.00 9.44 16.24
CA SER A 200 0.16 10.89 16.14
C SER A 200 -1.20 11.59 16.04
N LEU A 201 -2.10 11.06 15.20
CA LEU A 201 -3.47 11.58 15.10
C LEU A 201 -4.26 11.39 16.40
N LEU A 202 -4.08 10.27 17.10
CA LEU A 202 -4.70 10.03 18.41
C LEU A 202 -4.17 10.99 19.48
N LYS A 203 -2.86 11.32 19.45
CA LYS A 203 -2.25 12.29 20.36
C LYS A 203 -2.84 13.69 20.14
N GLU A 204 -2.91 14.12 18.90
CA GLU A 204 -3.47 15.42 18.52
C GLU A 204 -4.95 15.53 18.91
N ASN A 205 -5.70 14.44 18.80
CA ASN A 205 -7.12 14.36 19.19
C ASN A 205 -7.33 13.76 20.59
N SER A 206 -6.33 13.76 21.46
CA SER A 206 -6.38 13.05 22.76
C SER A 206 -7.44 13.59 23.72
N LYS A 207 -7.91 14.83 23.52
CA LYS A 207 -9.04 15.41 24.26
C LYS A 207 -10.37 14.74 23.89
N SER A 208 -10.60 14.47 22.60
CA SER A 208 -11.83 13.83 22.10
C SER A 208 -11.77 12.30 22.19
N PHE A 209 -10.57 11.69 22.12
CA PHE A 209 -10.39 10.23 22.16
C PHE A 209 -9.37 9.78 23.22
N PRO A 210 -9.55 10.14 24.51
CA PRO A 210 -8.56 9.86 25.55
C PRO A 210 -8.37 8.36 25.79
N LYS A 211 -9.45 7.55 25.71
CA LYS A 211 -9.38 6.10 25.88
C LYS A 211 -8.57 5.42 24.78
N SER A 212 -8.81 5.84 23.54
CA SER A 212 -8.12 5.33 22.35
C SER A 212 -6.63 5.66 22.41
N TYR A 213 -6.28 6.92 22.70
CA TYR A 213 -4.88 7.31 22.84
C TYR A 213 -4.17 6.55 23.96
N LYS A 214 -4.78 6.47 25.16
CA LYS A 214 -4.21 5.72 26.29
C LYS A 214 -4.00 4.24 25.97
N SER A 215 -4.96 3.61 25.27
CA SER A 215 -4.82 2.22 24.83
C SER A 215 -3.67 2.06 23.85
N TRP A 216 -3.59 2.94 22.86
CA TRP A 216 -2.53 2.91 21.86
C TRP A 216 -1.15 3.06 22.51
N THR A 217 -0.98 4.05 23.40
CA THR A 217 0.30 4.28 24.11
C THR A 217 0.72 3.09 24.96
N LYS A 218 -0.23 2.40 25.62
CA LYS A 218 0.08 1.20 26.42
C LYS A 218 0.69 0.08 25.58
N ARG A 219 0.25 -0.07 24.32
CA ARG A 219 0.76 -1.11 23.41
C ARG A 219 1.97 -0.66 22.60
N ASN A 220 2.22 0.63 22.51
CA ASN A 220 3.34 1.24 21.78
C ASN A 220 4.28 2.01 22.71
N SER A 221 4.71 1.36 23.80
CA SER A 221 5.51 1.99 24.86
C SER A 221 6.97 2.26 24.45
N ASN A 222 7.46 1.66 23.37
CA ASN A 222 8.85 1.78 22.92
C ASN A 222 8.95 2.15 21.43
N LEU A 223 8.56 3.38 21.10
CA LEU A 223 8.62 3.90 19.74
C LEU A 223 10.06 3.96 19.19
N ASN A 224 11.07 4.09 20.06
CA ASN A 224 12.47 4.07 19.65
C ASN A 224 12.89 2.72 19.02
N SER A 225 12.19 1.63 19.33
CA SER A 225 12.44 0.32 18.70
C SER A 225 12.16 0.33 17.20
N ALA A 226 11.14 1.06 16.74
CA ALA A 226 10.83 1.20 15.31
C ALA A 226 11.93 1.98 14.57
N LEU A 227 12.45 3.05 15.18
CA LEU A 227 13.57 3.83 14.62
C LEU A 227 14.88 3.03 14.61
N THR A 228 15.12 2.25 15.65
CA THR A 228 16.28 1.35 15.73
C THR A 228 16.20 0.28 14.65
N ALA A 229 15.02 -0.32 14.46
CA ALA A 229 14.77 -1.25 13.38
C ALA A 229 14.99 -0.59 12.02
N LEU A 230 14.45 0.62 11.81
CA LEU A 230 14.61 1.37 10.57
C LEU A 230 16.09 1.59 10.21
N LYS A 231 16.90 2.05 11.17
CA LYS A 231 18.34 2.23 10.93
C LYS A 231 19.03 0.93 10.54
N LYS A 232 18.72 -0.16 11.26
CA LYS A 232 19.32 -1.49 11.06
C LYS A 232 19.03 -2.07 9.67
N TYR A 233 17.78 -1.96 9.20
CA TYR A 233 17.37 -2.64 7.96
C TYR A 233 17.40 -1.74 6.73
N ALA A 234 17.57 -0.42 6.88
CA ALA A 234 17.50 0.50 5.75
C ALA A 234 18.49 0.17 4.62
N TYR A 235 18.01 0.30 3.38
CA TYR A 235 18.75 -0.06 2.18
C TYR A 235 19.84 0.98 1.90
N ARG A 236 21.08 0.52 1.76
CA ARG A 236 22.32 1.30 1.58
C ARG A 236 23.11 0.76 0.40
N PRO A 237 22.79 1.15 -0.85
CA PRO A 237 23.41 0.62 -2.07
C PRO A 237 24.93 0.81 -2.15
N MET A 238 25.50 1.73 -1.37
CA MET A 238 26.94 2.03 -1.35
C MET A 238 27.65 1.50 -0.09
N SER A 239 26.94 0.78 0.78
CA SER A 239 27.52 0.15 1.97
C SER A 239 28.36 -1.07 1.59
N ALA A 240 29.39 -1.35 2.40
CA ALA A 240 30.12 -2.61 2.33
C ALA A 240 29.38 -3.78 3.02
N ASP A 241 28.37 -3.47 3.85
CA ASP A 241 27.55 -4.48 4.51
C ASP A 241 26.53 -5.08 3.54
N ARG A 242 26.72 -6.38 3.27
CA ARG A 242 25.88 -7.17 2.37
C ARG A 242 24.42 -7.27 2.82
N ASN A 243 24.13 -7.10 4.11
CA ASN A 243 22.77 -7.12 4.64
C ASN A 243 21.97 -5.85 4.33
N THR A 244 22.66 -4.74 4.04
CA THR A 244 22.02 -3.45 3.78
C THR A 244 22.20 -2.99 2.34
N ASN A 245 23.19 -3.49 1.61
CA ASN A 245 23.41 -3.12 0.19
C ASN A 245 22.75 -4.06 -0.83
N THR A 246 22.05 -5.11 -0.39
CA THR A 246 21.42 -6.12 -1.26
C THR A 246 19.90 -5.88 -1.33
N VAL A 247 19.33 -5.89 -2.54
CA VAL A 247 17.91 -5.60 -2.78
C VAL A 247 17.32 -6.43 -3.92
N ASP A 248 16.00 -6.52 -3.97
CA ASP A 248 15.22 -7.09 -5.07
C ASP A 248 15.66 -6.50 -6.44
N PRO A 249 15.95 -7.35 -7.45
CA PRO A 249 16.36 -6.89 -8.78
C PRO A 249 15.40 -5.89 -9.45
N ARG A 250 14.08 -5.98 -9.16
CA ARG A 250 13.06 -5.06 -9.66
C ARG A 250 13.22 -3.68 -9.05
N THR A 251 13.52 -3.64 -7.76
CA THR A 251 13.82 -2.40 -7.03
C THR A 251 15.03 -1.71 -7.64
N TYR A 252 16.13 -2.44 -7.86
CA TYR A 252 17.30 -1.86 -8.51
C TYR A 252 17.00 -1.38 -9.93
N PHE A 253 16.17 -2.12 -10.68
CA PHE A 253 15.81 -1.75 -12.04
C PHE A 253 15.10 -0.39 -12.11
N TYR A 254 14.06 -0.16 -11.31
CA TYR A 254 13.32 1.10 -11.35
C TYR A 254 14.11 2.24 -10.69
N LEU A 255 14.88 1.95 -9.63
CA LEU A 255 15.71 2.95 -8.95
C LEU A 255 16.97 3.36 -9.70
N ARG A 256 17.31 2.70 -10.82
CA ARG A 256 18.65 2.80 -11.41
C ARG A 256 19.08 4.25 -11.67
N GLU A 257 18.20 5.05 -12.27
CA GLU A 257 18.49 6.44 -12.63
C GLU A 257 18.70 7.31 -11.37
N PHE A 258 17.84 7.16 -10.37
CA PHE A 258 17.97 7.83 -9.08
C PHE A 258 19.32 7.52 -8.41
N LEU A 259 19.70 6.24 -8.38
CA LEU A 259 20.96 5.80 -7.78
C LEU A 259 22.18 6.32 -8.55
N GLU A 260 22.17 6.28 -9.89
CA GLU A 260 23.24 6.82 -10.72
C GLU A 260 23.44 8.32 -10.50
N LYS A 261 22.34 9.08 -10.42
CA LYS A 261 22.37 10.52 -10.20
C LYS A 261 23.02 10.85 -8.86
N SER A 262 22.59 10.19 -7.78
CA SER A 262 23.14 10.42 -6.44
C SER A 262 24.59 9.97 -6.33
N LYS A 263 24.95 8.81 -6.92
CA LYS A 263 26.36 8.36 -6.96
C LYS A 263 27.26 9.37 -7.67
N SER A 264 26.79 9.93 -8.79
CA SER A 264 27.54 10.92 -9.57
C SER A 264 27.70 12.26 -8.83
N ALA A 265 26.76 12.58 -7.93
CA ALA A 265 26.83 13.74 -7.05
C ALA A 265 27.67 13.50 -5.78
N GLY A 266 28.21 12.29 -5.58
CA GLY A 266 28.93 11.92 -4.36
C GLY A 266 28.04 11.78 -3.13
N GLU A 267 26.73 11.58 -3.33
CA GLU A 267 25.76 11.42 -2.25
C GLU A 267 25.67 9.96 -1.80
N THR A 268 25.65 9.73 -0.49
CA THR A 268 25.32 8.43 0.08
C THR A 268 23.80 8.30 0.17
N ILE A 269 23.27 7.15 -0.28
CA ILE A 269 21.85 6.84 -0.27
C ILE A 269 21.49 5.88 0.86
N VAL A 270 20.46 6.23 1.62
CA VAL A 270 19.83 5.37 2.63
C VAL A 270 18.31 5.43 2.48
N LEU A 271 17.65 4.31 2.19
CA LEU A 271 16.22 4.25 1.87
C LEU A 271 15.44 3.36 2.84
N ILE A 272 14.19 3.74 3.12
CA ILE A 272 13.23 2.90 3.84
C ILE A 272 12.89 1.70 2.94
N PRO A 273 13.16 0.45 3.36
CA PRO A 273 12.76 -0.74 2.64
C PRO A 273 11.37 -1.19 3.12
N THR A 274 10.86 -2.29 2.59
CA THR A 274 9.56 -2.84 3.01
C THR A 274 9.68 -3.62 4.32
N TRP A 275 10.54 -4.63 4.38
CA TRP A 275 10.51 -5.62 5.46
C TRP A 275 11.46 -5.28 6.62
N VAL A 276 11.07 -5.63 7.85
CA VAL A 276 11.88 -5.52 9.07
C VAL A 276 12.72 -6.79 9.27
N GLN A 277 13.48 -7.13 8.23
CA GLN A 277 14.35 -8.31 8.16
C GLN A 277 15.49 -8.05 7.15
N ASN A 278 16.67 -8.61 7.41
CA ASN A 278 17.78 -8.61 6.46
C ASN A 278 18.04 -10.02 5.88
N LEU A 279 19.01 -10.14 4.98
CA LEU A 279 19.30 -11.39 4.28
C LEU A 279 19.74 -12.52 5.23
N ASP A 280 20.61 -12.23 6.18
CA ASP A 280 21.10 -13.24 7.13
C ASP A 280 19.98 -13.75 8.06
N GLU A 281 19.07 -12.88 8.48
CA GLU A 281 17.88 -13.26 9.24
C GLU A 281 16.92 -14.07 8.37
N SER A 282 16.68 -13.64 7.13
CA SER A 282 15.85 -14.37 6.15
C SER A 282 16.33 -15.80 5.94
N ARG A 283 17.65 -16.03 5.84
CA ARG A 283 18.22 -17.38 5.73
C ARG A 283 17.95 -18.24 6.96
N LYS A 284 18.09 -17.66 8.15
CA LYS A 284 17.90 -18.36 9.43
C LYS A 284 16.44 -18.70 9.68
N ASP A 285 15.53 -17.84 9.25
CA ASP A 285 14.11 -17.94 9.56
C ASP A 285 13.28 -18.55 8.42
N TYR A 286 13.88 -18.80 7.26
CA TYR A 286 13.23 -19.45 6.11
C TYR A 286 12.50 -20.75 6.49
N TYR A 287 13.22 -21.69 7.12
CA TYR A 287 12.63 -22.97 7.55
C TYR A 287 11.71 -22.85 8.76
N LYS A 288 11.68 -21.67 9.40
CA LYS A 288 10.75 -21.34 10.46
C LYS A 288 9.52 -20.61 9.94
N GLY A 289 9.37 -20.44 8.62
CA GLY A 289 8.24 -19.74 8.00
C GLY A 289 8.07 -18.32 8.52
N ASN A 290 9.15 -17.54 8.56
CA ASN A 290 9.09 -16.09 8.79
C ASN A 290 10.12 -15.43 7.88
N VAL A 291 9.72 -15.17 6.63
CA VAL A 291 10.68 -14.84 5.57
C VAL A 291 10.17 -13.80 4.61
N MET A 292 11.04 -12.88 4.19
CA MET A 292 10.74 -11.93 3.13
C MET A 292 10.29 -12.67 1.85
N PRO A 293 9.29 -12.14 1.12
CA PRO A 293 9.01 -12.60 -0.23
C PRO A 293 10.27 -12.64 -1.08
N PHE A 294 10.49 -13.76 -1.78
CA PHE A 294 11.68 -14.00 -2.61
C PHE A 294 13.03 -13.94 -1.85
N ASN A 295 13.01 -14.06 -0.52
CA ASN A 295 14.19 -14.07 0.35
C ASN A 295 15.04 -12.79 0.26
N VAL A 296 14.49 -11.68 -0.22
CA VAL A 296 15.21 -10.41 -0.40
C VAL A 296 14.31 -9.23 -0.12
N ASN A 297 14.87 -8.17 0.46
CA ASN A 297 14.12 -6.96 0.75
C ASN A 297 13.92 -6.12 -0.53
N ASN A 298 12.90 -5.27 -0.54
CA ASN A 298 12.60 -4.36 -1.63
C ASN A 298 12.34 -2.95 -1.10
N VAL A 299 12.31 -1.97 -2.01
CA VAL A 299 11.86 -0.60 -1.72
C VAL A 299 10.60 -0.38 -2.55
N ASP A 300 9.48 -0.17 -1.86
CA ASP A 300 8.21 0.28 -2.43
C ASP A 300 8.03 1.76 -2.07
N VAL A 301 7.69 2.60 -3.05
CA VAL A 301 7.65 4.06 -2.79
C VAL A 301 6.43 4.51 -1.98
N THR A 302 5.39 3.69 -1.89
CA THR A 302 4.25 3.93 -1.01
C THR A 302 4.58 3.53 0.43
N VAL A 303 5.28 2.41 0.64
CA VAL A 303 5.83 2.05 1.97
C VAL A 303 6.77 3.15 2.47
N ALA A 304 7.64 3.65 1.59
CA ALA A 304 8.49 4.80 1.85
C ALA A 304 7.68 6.04 2.23
N ALA A 305 6.58 6.34 1.52
CA ALA A 305 5.69 7.46 1.83
C ALA A 305 5.06 7.34 3.23
N ASN A 306 4.64 6.13 3.62
CA ASN A 306 4.10 5.86 4.95
C ASN A 306 5.17 5.98 6.05
N GLY A 307 6.39 5.51 5.77
CA GLY A 307 7.56 5.71 6.62
C GLY A 307 7.84 7.18 6.90
N ILE A 308 7.92 8.00 5.84
CA ILE A 308 8.10 9.44 5.94
C ILE A 308 6.94 10.09 6.72
N TYR A 309 5.70 9.76 6.38
CA TYR A 309 4.52 10.28 7.08
C TYR A 309 4.54 9.98 8.59
N GLY A 310 4.86 8.74 8.97
CA GLY A 310 4.97 8.31 10.37
C GLY A 310 6.04 9.09 11.14
N ILE A 311 7.21 9.32 10.55
CA ILE A 311 8.28 10.13 11.14
C ILE A 311 7.83 11.59 11.26
N THR A 312 7.32 12.18 10.17
CA THR A 312 6.89 13.58 10.13
C THR A 312 5.83 13.86 11.19
N ASN A 313 4.74 13.10 11.19
CA ASN A 313 3.65 13.33 12.14
C ASN A 313 4.04 12.94 13.56
N GLY A 314 4.87 11.91 13.72
CA GLY A 314 5.42 11.54 15.02
C GLY A 314 6.13 12.71 15.68
N VAL A 315 7.02 13.38 14.94
CA VAL A 315 7.77 14.53 15.45
C VAL A 315 6.87 15.76 15.63
N LEU A 316 6.05 16.11 14.62
CA LEU A 316 5.25 17.35 14.67
C LEU A 316 4.12 17.31 15.73
N SER A 317 3.57 16.13 16.03
CA SER A 317 2.63 15.94 17.15
C SER A 317 3.33 15.85 18.52
N GLY A 318 4.66 15.82 18.52
CA GLY A 318 5.51 15.57 19.69
C GLY A 318 5.42 14.14 20.22
N LEU A 319 4.82 13.20 19.48
CA LEU A 319 4.78 11.77 19.82
C LEU A 319 6.20 11.17 19.85
N LEU A 320 7.01 11.54 18.87
CA LEU A 320 8.45 11.27 18.82
C LEU A 320 9.20 12.54 19.26
N PRO A 321 10.36 12.39 19.95
CA PRO A 321 11.15 13.55 20.36
C PRO A 321 11.79 14.20 19.13
N GLY A 322 11.68 15.53 19.01
CA GLY A 322 12.29 16.27 17.89
C GLY A 322 13.81 16.07 17.76
N SER A 323 14.50 15.78 18.88
CA SER A 323 15.94 15.48 18.91
C SER A 323 16.33 14.23 18.12
N MET A 324 15.39 13.36 17.74
CA MET A 324 15.68 12.25 16.83
C MET A 324 16.16 12.72 15.45
N LEU A 325 15.77 13.93 15.05
CA LEU A 325 16.23 14.54 13.80
C LEU A 325 17.65 15.09 13.91
N GLU A 326 18.33 14.96 15.05
CA GLU A 326 19.76 15.21 15.18
C GLU A 326 20.59 13.96 14.88
N ASP A 327 19.97 12.77 14.88
CA ASP A 327 20.60 11.52 14.47
C ASP A 327 20.83 11.54 12.95
N LEU A 328 22.10 11.52 12.52
CA LEU A 328 22.49 11.64 11.13
C LEU A 328 21.92 10.54 10.24
N ASP A 329 21.81 9.30 10.75
CA ASP A 329 21.23 8.18 10.00
C ASP A 329 19.75 8.42 9.73
N ILE A 330 19.01 8.89 10.74
CA ILE A 330 17.59 9.20 10.60
C ILE A 330 17.39 10.39 9.65
N GLN A 331 18.20 11.44 9.75
CA GLN A 331 18.15 12.57 8.83
C GLN A 331 18.36 12.12 7.38
N GLN A 332 19.36 11.28 7.16
CA GLN A 332 19.71 10.79 5.83
C GLN A 332 18.59 9.90 5.26
N ILE A 333 18.05 8.97 6.05
CA ILE A 333 16.89 8.15 5.67
C ILE A 333 15.71 9.04 5.27
N TYR A 334 15.39 10.03 6.10
CA TYR A 334 14.26 10.93 5.89
C TYR A 334 14.42 11.78 4.63
N LEU A 335 15.62 12.34 4.39
CA LEU A 335 15.91 13.14 3.19
C LEU A 335 15.96 12.29 1.92
N ASN A 336 16.74 11.22 1.91
CA ASN A 336 16.92 10.41 0.71
C ASN A 336 15.63 9.73 0.28
N THR A 337 14.84 9.23 1.23
CA THR A 337 13.55 8.61 0.93
C THR A 337 12.55 9.64 0.40
N SER A 338 12.53 10.87 0.96
CA SER A 338 11.72 11.97 0.41
C SER A 338 12.16 12.39 -0.99
N ALA A 339 13.48 12.40 -1.25
CA ALA A 339 14.04 12.69 -2.57
C ALA A 339 13.69 11.60 -3.59
N LEU A 340 13.69 10.33 -3.19
CA LEU A 340 13.22 9.22 -4.01
C LEU A 340 11.74 9.40 -4.37
N ILE A 341 10.87 9.64 -3.38
CA ILE A 341 9.43 9.87 -3.61
C ILE A 341 9.22 11.01 -4.61
N ALA A 342 9.93 12.13 -4.43
CA ALA A 342 9.85 13.25 -5.34
C ALA A 342 10.39 12.92 -6.74
N HIS A 343 11.46 12.12 -6.84
CA HIS A 343 11.99 11.65 -8.11
C HIS A 343 10.95 10.83 -8.86
N GLU A 344 10.35 9.82 -8.23
CA GLU A 344 9.33 8.98 -8.86
C GLU A 344 8.09 9.77 -9.27
N ILE A 345 7.64 10.75 -8.48
CA ILE A 345 6.54 11.64 -8.93
C ILE A 345 6.96 12.41 -10.19
N LYS A 346 8.19 12.95 -10.22
CA LYS A 346 8.72 13.74 -11.34
C LYS A 346 8.97 12.91 -12.61
N THR A 347 9.22 11.61 -12.48
CA THR A 347 9.53 10.70 -13.60
C THR A 347 8.37 9.76 -13.97
N ASN A 348 7.15 10.03 -13.49
CA ASN A 348 5.98 9.18 -13.71
C ASN A 348 6.25 7.72 -13.29
N LEU A 349 6.79 7.56 -12.08
CA LEU A 349 7.15 6.28 -11.46
C LEU A 349 8.07 5.48 -12.39
N THR A 350 9.05 6.16 -13.01
CA THR A 350 9.98 5.63 -14.02
C THR A 350 9.33 4.84 -15.16
N ASN A 351 8.05 5.12 -15.44
CA ASN A 351 7.16 4.37 -16.34
C ASN A 351 7.04 2.86 -16.00
N ARG A 352 7.35 2.49 -14.74
CA ARG A 352 7.26 1.15 -14.17
C ARG A 352 6.49 1.17 -12.85
N LYS A 353 5.27 1.68 -12.92
CA LYS A 353 4.31 1.76 -11.80
C LYS A 353 4.14 0.41 -11.09
N ASP A 354 4.14 -0.69 -11.84
CA ASP A 354 4.07 -2.06 -11.33
C ASP A 354 5.25 -2.47 -10.43
N LEU A 355 6.42 -1.84 -10.59
CA LEU A 355 7.60 -2.09 -9.77
C LEU A 355 7.79 -1.04 -8.68
N ALA A 356 7.63 0.25 -9.00
CA ALA A 356 7.75 1.33 -8.02
C ALA A 356 6.68 1.20 -6.92
N LEU A 357 5.46 0.84 -7.32
CA LEU A 357 4.33 0.54 -6.44
C LEU A 357 4.11 -0.97 -6.35
N THR A 358 5.13 -1.66 -5.84
CA THR A 358 5.16 -3.13 -5.74
C THR A 358 3.94 -3.69 -5.01
N TYR A 359 3.39 -3.01 -4.01
CA TYR A 359 2.23 -3.46 -3.24
C TYR A 359 0.97 -2.60 -3.46
N TYR A 360 1.11 -1.36 -3.93
CA TYR A 360 0.01 -0.37 -4.04
C TYR A 360 -0.29 -0.01 -5.49
N PRO A 361 -1.10 -0.79 -6.22
CA PRO A 361 -1.22 -0.60 -7.67
C PRO A 361 -1.78 0.78 -8.06
N SER A 362 -2.43 1.50 -7.14
CA SER A 362 -2.98 2.82 -7.42
C SER A 362 -2.01 3.97 -7.19
N GLU A 363 -1.68 4.68 -8.27
CA GLU A 363 -0.87 5.91 -8.18
C GLU A 363 -1.60 7.05 -7.45
N TYR A 364 -2.94 7.05 -7.49
CA TYR A 364 -3.76 8.08 -6.85
C TYR A 364 -3.73 7.96 -5.33
N GLU A 365 -3.71 6.73 -4.82
CA GLU A 365 -3.50 6.45 -3.40
C GLU A 365 -2.09 6.87 -2.96
N PHE A 366 -1.06 6.53 -3.75
CA PHE A 366 0.32 7.00 -3.51
C PHE A 366 0.40 8.53 -3.43
N TYR A 367 -0.19 9.25 -4.38
CA TYR A 367 -0.23 10.71 -4.34
C TYR A 367 -0.94 11.25 -3.09
N TRP A 368 -2.05 10.62 -2.68
CA TRP A 368 -2.72 11.01 -1.45
C TRP A 368 -1.82 10.81 -0.23
N PHE A 369 -1.12 9.68 -0.10
CA PHE A 369 -0.21 9.42 1.03
C PHE A 369 0.89 10.48 1.12
N VAL A 370 1.56 10.80 0.00
CA VAL A 370 2.63 11.80 -0.03
C VAL A 370 2.09 13.20 0.28
N SER A 371 0.91 13.56 -0.24
CA SER A 371 0.29 14.87 0.00
C SER A 371 0.06 15.15 1.48
N ARG A 372 -0.22 14.12 2.30
CA ARG A 372 -0.49 14.27 3.73
C ARG A 372 0.75 14.70 4.51
N THR A 373 1.91 14.14 4.18
CA THR A 373 3.21 14.58 4.74
C THR A 373 3.46 16.05 4.42
N PHE A 374 3.31 16.42 3.14
CA PHE A 374 3.52 17.80 2.71
C PHE A 374 2.56 18.78 3.40
N SER A 375 1.27 18.44 3.46
CA SER A 375 0.24 19.24 4.12
C SER A 375 0.55 19.46 5.61
N LYS A 376 1.03 18.42 6.32
CA LYS A 376 1.41 18.53 7.73
C LYS A 376 2.61 19.43 7.96
N LEU A 377 3.62 19.35 7.10
CA LEU A 377 4.75 20.27 7.12
C LEU A 377 4.30 21.72 6.83
N GLN A 378 3.44 21.90 5.83
CA GLN A 378 2.89 23.19 5.44
C GLN A 378 2.08 23.83 6.58
N GLU A 379 1.16 23.09 7.20
CA GLU A 379 0.37 23.52 8.35
C GLU A 379 1.26 23.97 9.51
N HIS A 380 2.21 23.12 9.91
CA HIS A 380 3.10 23.43 11.03
C HIS A 380 3.97 24.67 10.75
N SER A 381 4.42 24.84 9.51
CA SER A 381 5.24 25.99 9.09
C SER A 381 4.54 27.35 9.24
N GLN A 382 3.19 27.37 9.32
CA GLN A 382 2.43 28.61 9.54
C GLN A 382 2.54 29.14 10.97
N HIS A 383 2.86 28.27 11.93
CA HIS A 383 2.81 28.58 13.35
C HIS A 383 4.17 28.42 14.03
N GLN A 384 5.03 27.56 13.51
CA GLN A 384 6.30 27.20 14.12
C GLN A 384 7.37 26.97 13.05
N ARG A 385 8.63 27.21 13.44
CA ARG A 385 9.77 26.95 12.56
C ARG A 385 10.01 25.45 12.47
N LEU A 386 9.97 24.92 11.26
CA LEU A 386 10.37 23.53 10.98
C LEU A 386 11.86 23.30 11.28
N HIS A 387 12.17 22.09 11.75
CA HIS A 387 13.54 21.58 11.79
C HIS A 387 14.19 21.71 10.39
N PRO A 388 15.49 22.03 10.26
CA PRO A 388 16.13 22.22 8.95
C PRO A 388 15.88 21.08 7.95
N VAL A 389 16.01 19.83 8.39
CA VAL A 389 15.74 18.64 7.55
C VAL A 389 14.29 18.58 7.07
N MET A 390 13.33 18.94 7.92
CA MET A 390 11.91 18.96 7.59
C MET A 390 11.56 20.08 6.64
N LYS A 391 12.22 21.25 6.78
CA LYS A 391 12.09 22.35 5.82
C LYS A 391 12.61 21.94 4.43
N GLN A 392 13.70 21.18 4.37
CA GLN A 392 14.21 20.67 3.09
C GLN A 392 13.25 19.65 2.47
N VAL A 393 12.74 18.69 3.25
CA VAL A 393 11.71 17.73 2.77
C VAL A 393 10.43 18.45 2.32
N HIS A 394 10.00 19.49 3.04
CA HIS A 394 8.85 20.31 2.66
C HIS A 394 9.04 20.93 1.27
N GLY A 395 10.23 21.46 0.97
CA GLY A 395 10.57 21.96 -0.37
C GLY A 395 10.59 20.88 -1.45
N ILE A 396 11.25 19.74 -1.17
CA ILE A 396 11.38 18.61 -2.10
C ILE A 396 10.00 18.07 -2.51
N LEU A 397 9.14 17.78 -1.52
CA LEU A 397 7.80 17.25 -1.77
C LEU A 397 6.89 18.32 -2.37
N GLY A 398 6.98 19.57 -1.92
CA GLY A 398 6.19 20.67 -2.46
C GLY A 398 6.40 20.88 -3.95
N GLU A 399 7.66 20.86 -4.41
CA GLU A 399 7.98 20.98 -5.84
C GLU A 399 7.37 19.82 -6.66
N ALA A 400 7.46 18.59 -6.17
CA ALA A 400 6.92 17.41 -6.84
C ALA A 400 5.37 17.41 -6.87
N LEU A 401 4.73 17.76 -5.76
CA LEU A 401 3.28 17.74 -5.61
C LEU A 401 2.60 18.91 -6.33
N CYS A 402 3.05 20.14 -6.08
CA CYS A 402 2.50 21.33 -6.72
C CYS A 402 2.84 21.40 -8.22
N GLY A 403 3.94 20.77 -8.64
CA GLY A 403 4.34 20.63 -10.04
C GLY A 403 3.78 19.37 -10.70
N GLN A 404 4.59 18.32 -10.75
CA GLN A 404 4.34 17.15 -11.60
C GLN A 404 3.10 16.35 -11.22
N MET A 405 2.85 16.11 -9.92
CA MET A 405 1.64 15.39 -9.48
C MET A 405 0.38 16.15 -9.90
N THR A 406 0.32 17.46 -9.62
CA THR A 406 -0.82 18.30 -10.01
C THR A 406 -1.01 18.29 -11.52
N SER A 407 0.06 18.43 -12.31
CA SER A 407 -0.02 18.35 -13.76
C SER A 407 -0.56 17.00 -14.25
N SER A 408 -0.07 15.89 -13.68
CA SER A 408 -0.51 14.53 -14.00
C SER A 408 -2.03 14.36 -13.76
N LEU A 409 -2.50 14.72 -12.56
CA LEU A 409 -3.93 14.62 -12.21
C LEU A 409 -4.83 15.52 -13.05
N LEU A 410 -4.35 16.71 -13.45
CA LEU A 410 -5.10 17.63 -14.31
C LEU A 410 -5.10 17.23 -15.79
N GLN A 411 -4.29 16.26 -16.18
CA GLN A 411 -4.22 15.68 -17.52
C GLN A 411 -4.94 14.32 -17.61
N SER A 412 -5.02 13.56 -16.50
CA SER A 412 -5.56 12.20 -16.50
C SER A 412 -7.07 12.09 -16.20
N TYR A 413 -7.71 13.13 -15.67
CA TYR A 413 -9.14 13.06 -15.35
C TYR A 413 -9.99 12.86 -16.61
N LYS A 414 -11.01 12.01 -16.50
CA LYS A 414 -12.07 11.83 -17.49
C LYS A 414 -13.28 12.68 -17.13
N THR A 415 -14.12 12.98 -18.11
CA THR A 415 -15.35 13.74 -17.91
C THR A 415 -16.56 12.89 -18.30
N ASP A 416 -17.60 12.85 -17.46
CA ASP A 416 -18.86 12.19 -17.82
C ASP A 416 -19.75 13.08 -18.70
N GLU A 417 -20.90 12.55 -19.13
CA GLU A 417 -21.84 13.27 -20.01
C GLU A 417 -22.38 14.57 -19.39
N GLU A 418 -22.40 14.67 -18.06
CA GLU A 418 -22.89 15.83 -17.31
C GLU A 418 -21.76 16.83 -17.01
N GLY A 419 -20.54 16.56 -17.48
CA GLY A 419 -19.40 17.42 -17.26
C GLY A 419 -18.68 17.19 -15.94
N PHE A 420 -18.98 16.16 -15.15
CA PHE A 420 -18.25 15.89 -13.91
C PHE A 420 -16.94 15.15 -14.15
N ALA A 421 -15.95 15.43 -13.29
CA ALA A 421 -14.62 14.84 -13.40
C ALA A 421 -14.54 13.54 -12.60
N PHE A 422 -13.94 12.51 -13.17
CA PHE A 422 -13.67 11.24 -12.48
C PHE A 422 -12.32 10.66 -12.92
N TYR A 423 -11.83 9.69 -12.14
CA TYR A 423 -10.58 9.00 -12.39
C TYR A 423 -10.82 7.49 -12.40
N ASP A 424 -10.17 6.81 -13.33
CA ASP A 424 -10.15 5.36 -13.44
C ASP A 424 -8.74 4.86 -13.17
N ASP A 425 -8.64 3.71 -12.51
CA ASP A 425 -7.40 2.95 -12.48
C ASP A 425 -7.57 1.75 -13.44
N PHE A 426 -7.51 0.52 -12.94
CA PHE A 426 -7.51 -0.66 -13.81
C PHE A 426 -8.69 -1.61 -13.57
N LEU A 427 -9.30 -1.64 -12.38
CA LEU A 427 -10.25 -2.68 -12.00
C LEU A 427 -11.49 -2.66 -12.90
N GLY A 428 -11.61 -3.71 -13.70
CA GLY A 428 -12.75 -3.96 -14.58
C GLY A 428 -12.72 -3.17 -15.88
N ASN A 429 -11.60 -2.53 -16.20
CA ASN A 429 -11.39 -1.80 -17.44
C ASN A 429 -10.69 -2.64 -18.53
N GLY A 430 -10.43 -3.92 -18.26
CA GLY A 430 -9.79 -4.88 -19.19
C GLY A 430 -10.75 -5.94 -19.75
N ASP A 431 -12.03 -5.92 -19.36
CA ASP A 431 -12.99 -6.95 -19.78
C ASP A 431 -13.33 -6.84 -21.27
N ILE A 432 -13.70 -7.95 -21.89
CA ILE A 432 -13.97 -8.07 -23.33
C ILE A 432 -15.43 -8.51 -23.53
N SER A 433 -16.16 -7.75 -24.34
CA SER A 433 -17.54 -8.07 -24.75
C SER A 433 -17.61 -9.25 -25.71
N SER A 434 -18.82 -9.78 -25.92
CA SER A 434 -19.09 -10.82 -26.95
C SER A 434 -18.72 -10.39 -28.37
N LEU A 435 -18.56 -9.08 -28.63
CA LEU A 435 -18.11 -8.51 -29.90
C LEU A 435 -16.61 -8.21 -29.93
N ASN A 436 -15.85 -8.77 -28.98
CA ASN A 436 -14.41 -8.58 -28.84
C ASN A 436 -13.97 -7.10 -28.65
N LYS A 437 -14.83 -6.28 -28.03
CA LYS A 437 -14.51 -4.90 -27.64
C LYS A 437 -14.22 -4.82 -26.14
N THR A 438 -13.19 -4.07 -25.77
CA THR A 438 -12.89 -3.74 -24.37
C THR A 438 -14.04 -2.98 -23.72
N ILE A 439 -14.35 -3.33 -22.46
CA ILE A 439 -15.40 -2.76 -21.63
C ILE A 439 -14.72 -2.01 -20.48
N GLU A 440 -15.16 -0.78 -20.24
CA GLU A 440 -14.80 -0.02 -19.04
C GLU A 440 -15.91 -0.14 -18.00
N ARG A 441 -15.70 -0.95 -16.95
CA ARG A 441 -16.64 -1.07 -15.84
C ARG A 441 -16.41 -0.04 -14.73
N GLY A 442 -15.18 0.46 -14.59
CA GLY A 442 -14.80 1.45 -13.57
C GLY A 442 -15.11 0.96 -12.15
N GLU A 443 -14.68 -0.25 -11.80
CA GLU A 443 -15.03 -0.85 -10.51
C GLU A 443 -14.27 -0.24 -9.33
N ASP A 444 -13.14 0.43 -9.59
CA ASP A 444 -12.40 1.26 -8.63
C ASP A 444 -12.68 2.76 -8.72
N ARG A 445 -13.53 3.20 -9.65
CA ARG A 445 -13.72 4.61 -9.99
C ARG A 445 -14.08 5.49 -8.81
N ILE A 446 -14.89 5.00 -7.87
CA ILE A 446 -15.24 5.74 -6.65
C ILE A 446 -14.00 5.99 -5.80
N PHE A 447 -13.21 4.94 -5.56
CA PHE A 447 -11.99 5.01 -4.77
C PHE A 447 -10.96 5.93 -5.42
N THR A 448 -10.65 5.67 -6.69
CA THR A 448 -9.66 6.40 -7.48
C THR A 448 -9.99 7.89 -7.56
N THR A 449 -11.27 8.22 -7.82
CA THR A 449 -11.72 9.62 -7.85
C THR A 449 -11.58 10.28 -6.47
N SER A 450 -11.92 9.56 -5.40
CA SER A 450 -11.79 10.08 -4.03
C SER A 450 -10.32 10.33 -3.66
N MET A 451 -9.42 9.43 -4.02
CA MET A 451 -7.98 9.59 -3.76
C MET A 451 -7.38 10.76 -4.54
N ALA A 452 -7.68 10.89 -5.83
CA ALA A 452 -7.22 12.01 -6.64
C ALA A 452 -7.70 13.36 -6.12
N VAL A 453 -8.99 13.46 -5.76
CA VAL A 453 -9.59 14.67 -5.19
C VAL A 453 -9.00 14.98 -3.82
N ASN A 454 -8.83 13.98 -2.96
CA ASN A 454 -8.16 14.14 -1.67
C ASN A 454 -6.71 14.62 -1.83
N ALA A 455 -5.95 14.06 -2.77
CA ALA A 455 -4.58 14.48 -3.05
C ALA A 455 -4.52 15.96 -3.46
N LEU A 456 -5.34 16.37 -4.44
CA LEU A 456 -5.41 17.77 -4.90
C LEU A 456 -5.77 18.74 -3.78
N MET A 457 -6.82 18.44 -2.99
CA MET A 457 -7.20 19.30 -1.87
C MET A 457 -6.11 19.33 -0.79
N THR A 458 -5.51 18.20 -0.45
CA THR A 458 -4.50 18.11 0.61
C THR A 458 -3.21 18.84 0.22
N THR A 459 -2.85 18.86 -1.07
CA THR A 459 -1.71 19.64 -1.59
C THR A 459 -2.00 21.14 -1.60
N TRP A 460 -3.19 21.57 -2.00
CA TRP A 460 -3.48 22.97 -2.32
C TRP A 460 -4.29 23.72 -1.24
N THR A 461 -4.50 23.11 -0.07
CA THR A 461 -5.16 23.76 1.06
C THR A 461 -4.32 23.74 2.33
N ILE A 462 -4.59 24.70 3.21
CA ILE A 462 -4.02 24.79 4.56
C ILE A 462 -5.15 24.76 5.58
N TYR A 463 -4.98 23.94 6.62
CA TYR A 463 -5.91 23.86 7.74
C TYR A 463 -5.66 24.98 8.73
N ASP A 464 -6.72 25.70 9.10
CA ASP A 464 -6.76 26.66 10.20
C ASP A 464 -7.39 25.98 11.43
N PRO A 465 -6.58 25.61 12.45
CA PRO A 465 -7.08 24.94 13.65
C PRO A 465 -8.07 25.77 14.47
N ALA A 466 -7.99 27.10 14.41
CA ALA A 466 -8.87 27.98 15.18
C ALA A 466 -10.27 28.02 14.59
N LYS A 467 -10.38 27.96 13.25
CA LYS A 467 -11.66 27.95 12.54
C LYS A 467 -12.19 26.54 12.24
N ARG A 468 -11.34 25.52 12.38
CA ARG A 468 -11.59 24.14 11.90
C ARG A 468 -11.98 24.11 10.42
N GLN A 469 -11.31 24.94 9.61
CA GLN A 469 -11.59 25.11 8.19
C GLN A 469 -10.33 24.96 7.35
N LEU A 470 -10.51 24.58 6.09
CA LEU A 470 -9.47 24.59 5.08
C LEU A 470 -9.53 25.91 4.30
N THR A 471 -8.39 26.37 3.83
CA THR A 471 -8.30 27.53 2.92
C THR A 471 -7.41 27.18 1.75
N TRP A 472 -7.79 27.59 0.55
CA TRP A 472 -6.92 27.47 -0.61
C TRP A 472 -5.65 28.28 -0.39
N VAL A 473 -4.49 27.71 -0.77
CA VAL A 473 -3.26 28.50 -0.83
C VAL A 473 -3.38 29.59 -1.88
N LYS A 474 -2.71 30.73 -1.66
CA LYS A 474 -2.85 31.94 -2.48
C LYS A 474 -2.64 31.71 -3.98
N ASP A 475 -1.69 30.84 -4.33
CA ASP A 475 -1.28 30.59 -5.72
C ASP A 475 -1.88 29.29 -6.30
N VAL A 476 -3.02 28.83 -5.77
CA VAL A 476 -3.69 27.64 -6.32
C VAL A 476 -4.07 27.85 -7.79
N PRO A 477 -3.76 26.89 -8.69
CA PRO A 477 -4.22 27.00 -10.07
C PRO A 477 -5.74 26.91 -10.15
N VAL A 478 -6.38 27.81 -10.91
CA VAL A 478 -7.84 27.82 -11.11
C VAL A 478 -8.37 26.46 -11.58
N LYS A 479 -7.61 25.77 -12.44
CA LYS A 479 -7.96 24.43 -12.93
C LYS A 479 -8.02 23.37 -11.81
N VAL A 480 -7.22 23.50 -10.75
CA VAL A 480 -7.30 22.62 -9.57
C VAL A 480 -8.65 22.80 -8.88
N VAL A 481 -9.05 24.05 -8.63
CA VAL A 481 -10.32 24.36 -7.97
C VAL A 481 -11.51 23.84 -8.79
N ASP A 482 -11.49 24.03 -10.12
CA ASP A 482 -12.52 23.51 -11.03
C ASP A 482 -12.61 21.98 -10.99
N VAL A 483 -11.49 21.28 -11.19
CA VAL A 483 -11.46 19.81 -11.21
C VAL A 483 -11.87 19.22 -9.86
N VAL A 484 -11.42 19.81 -8.74
CA VAL A 484 -11.86 19.40 -7.40
C VAL A 484 -13.37 19.55 -7.25
N LYS A 485 -13.95 20.69 -7.62
CA LYS A 485 -15.40 20.92 -7.53
C LYS A 485 -16.18 19.91 -8.37
N ARG A 486 -15.73 19.64 -9.60
CA ARG A 486 -16.33 18.66 -10.51
C ARG A 486 -16.19 17.23 -9.98
N GLY A 487 -15.05 16.87 -9.41
CA GLY A 487 -14.78 15.56 -8.80
C GLY A 487 -15.61 15.31 -7.55
N VAL A 488 -15.71 16.30 -6.64
CA VAL A 488 -16.58 16.23 -5.46
C VAL A 488 -18.04 16.06 -5.87
N SER A 489 -18.47 16.78 -6.90
CA SER A 489 -19.84 16.64 -7.43
C SER A 489 -20.08 15.25 -8.02
N TRP A 490 -19.10 14.67 -8.70
CA TRP A 490 -19.15 13.30 -9.19
C TRP A 490 -19.29 12.30 -8.04
N ILE A 491 -18.45 12.41 -7.02
CA ILE A 491 -18.45 11.54 -5.83
C ILE A 491 -19.82 11.62 -5.15
N TYR A 492 -20.31 12.83 -4.89
CA TYR A 492 -21.60 13.07 -4.24
C TYR A 492 -22.75 12.35 -4.95
N ARG A 493 -22.77 12.36 -6.29
CA ARG A 493 -23.84 11.72 -7.08
C ARG A 493 -23.71 10.20 -7.12
N ASN A 494 -22.48 9.69 -7.21
CA ASN A 494 -22.26 8.30 -7.59
C ASN A 494 -21.96 7.35 -6.42
N VAL A 495 -21.39 7.84 -5.32
CA VAL A 495 -20.86 7.00 -4.23
C VAL A 495 -21.88 6.03 -3.61
N LEU A 496 -23.15 6.43 -3.55
CA LEU A 496 -24.25 5.59 -3.04
C LEU A 496 -25.32 5.28 -4.11
N SER A 497 -25.02 5.51 -5.39
CA SER A 497 -25.97 5.32 -6.49
C SER A 497 -26.24 3.84 -6.83
N GLY A 498 -25.31 2.94 -6.48
CA GLY A 498 -25.31 1.55 -6.91
C GLY A 498 -24.85 1.34 -8.37
N ARG A 499 -24.52 2.41 -9.11
CA ARG A 499 -24.03 2.33 -10.50
C ARG A 499 -22.63 1.74 -10.59
N PHE A 500 -21.75 2.10 -9.66
CA PHE A 500 -20.37 1.64 -9.60
C PHE A 500 -20.16 0.80 -8.34
N ARG A 501 -19.26 -0.17 -8.44
CA ARG A 501 -18.78 -0.88 -7.25
C ARG A 501 -17.90 0.07 -6.42
N PRO A 502 -17.93 -0.03 -5.08
CA PRO A 502 -17.03 0.69 -4.21
C PRO A 502 -15.70 -0.08 -4.06
N TRP A 503 -15.27 -0.79 -5.10
CA TRP A 503 -14.08 -1.61 -4.98
C TRP A 503 -12.82 -0.75 -5.03
N ASN A 504 -11.73 -1.33 -4.57
CA ASN A 504 -10.41 -0.77 -4.58
C ASN A 504 -9.39 -1.90 -4.54
N ALA A 505 -8.19 -1.61 -5.05
CA ALA A 505 -7.02 -2.45 -4.88
C ALA A 505 -6.03 -1.67 -3.99
N PHE A 506 -6.40 -1.46 -2.73
CA PHE A 506 -5.58 -0.67 -1.79
C PHE A 506 -4.25 -1.35 -1.46
N PHE A 507 -4.17 -2.66 -1.70
CA PHE A 507 -2.97 -3.46 -1.55
C PHE A 507 -3.01 -4.64 -2.53
N SER A 508 -1.87 -5.24 -2.83
CA SER A 508 -1.74 -6.36 -3.77
C SER A 508 -0.50 -7.19 -3.51
N GLY A 509 -0.49 -8.42 -4.02
CA GLY A 509 0.72 -9.24 -4.01
C GLY A 509 1.83 -8.63 -4.87
N SER A 510 3.09 -8.85 -4.51
CA SER A 510 4.24 -8.21 -5.18
C SER A 510 4.45 -8.62 -6.66
N VAL A 511 3.76 -9.66 -7.14
CA VAL A 511 3.77 -10.10 -8.54
C VAL A 511 2.40 -9.78 -9.15
N LYS A 512 2.42 -8.95 -10.19
CA LYS A 512 1.23 -8.51 -10.96
C LYS A 512 1.00 -9.36 -12.20
N SER A 513 2.08 -9.89 -12.76
CA SER A 513 2.09 -10.76 -13.93
C SER A 513 3.42 -11.47 -14.07
N PHE A 514 3.54 -12.34 -15.07
CA PHE A 514 4.80 -13.02 -15.41
C PHE A 514 5.96 -12.03 -15.63
N ASN A 515 5.70 -10.86 -16.21
CA ASN A 515 6.73 -9.84 -16.46
C ASN A 515 7.17 -9.07 -15.19
N SER A 516 6.50 -9.27 -14.06
CA SER A 516 6.87 -8.66 -12.78
C SER A 516 7.65 -9.59 -11.84
N MET A 517 8.09 -10.77 -12.33
CA MET A 517 8.90 -11.69 -11.54
C MET A 517 10.33 -11.15 -11.35
N PRO A 518 10.92 -11.23 -10.15
CA PRO A 518 12.20 -10.59 -9.85
C PRO A 518 13.39 -11.14 -10.63
N TRP A 519 13.39 -12.43 -10.96
CA TRP A 519 14.51 -13.09 -11.62
C TRP A 519 14.71 -12.72 -13.10
N TRP A 520 13.76 -12.03 -13.72
CA TRP A 520 13.95 -11.54 -15.09
C TRP A 520 14.82 -10.29 -15.17
N TYR A 521 15.15 -9.66 -14.04
CA TYR A 521 15.81 -8.37 -13.97
C TYR A 521 17.31 -8.52 -13.66
N PRO A 522 18.13 -7.50 -14.01
CA PRO A 522 19.56 -7.51 -13.75
C PRO A 522 19.91 -7.83 -12.29
N SER A 523 20.72 -8.87 -12.09
CA SER A 523 21.15 -9.36 -10.78
C SER A 523 22.62 -9.82 -10.85
N ASN A 524 23.39 -9.52 -9.81
CA ASN A 524 24.79 -9.92 -9.66
C ASN A 524 25.01 -10.87 -8.47
N ARG A 525 23.97 -11.12 -7.66
CA ARG A 525 24.00 -12.08 -6.56
C ARG A 525 23.00 -13.20 -6.77
N LYS A 526 23.51 -14.42 -6.91
CA LYS A 526 22.75 -15.66 -7.15
C LYS A 526 23.29 -16.75 -6.25
N GLU A 527 22.56 -17.06 -5.18
CA GLU A 527 23.01 -17.96 -4.11
C GLU A 527 21.86 -18.85 -3.64
N TYR A 528 22.16 -20.08 -3.23
CA TYR A 528 21.23 -20.89 -2.45
C TYR A 528 21.19 -20.41 -1.00
N LEU A 529 20.16 -20.78 -0.23
CA LEU A 529 20.02 -20.40 1.19
C LEU A 529 21.19 -20.86 2.08
N ASN A 530 21.90 -21.92 1.71
CA ASN A 530 23.13 -22.38 2.39
C ASN A 530 24.37 -21.50 2.12
N GLY A 531 24.27 -20.52 1.22
CA GLY A 531 25.32 -19.56 0.87
C GLY A 531 26.11 -19.92 -0.40
N THR A 532 25.90 -21.09 -1.00
CA THR A 532 26.64 -21.46 -2.22
C THR A 532 26.13 -20.68 -3.42
N SER A 533 27.03 -20.00 -4.13
CA SER A 533 26.68 -19.27 -5.36
C SER A 533 26.38 -20.23 -6.52
N PHE A 534 25.52 -19.80 -7.43
CA PHE A 534 25.24 -20.51 -8.68
C PHE A 534 25.27 -19.57 -9.87
N SER A 535 25.56 -20.12 -11.04
CA SER A 535 25.62 -19.39 -12.32
C SER A 535 24.80 -20.03 -13.43
N ASP A 536 24.30 -21.25 -13.20
CA ASP A 536 23.42 -21.92 -14.13
C ASP A 536 22.04 -21.25 -14.10
N GLU A 537 21.64 -20.73 -15.26
CA GLU A 537 20.34 -20.09 -15.50
C GLU A 537 19.51 -20.93 -16.48
N SER A 538 19.82 -22.21 -16.65
CA SER A 538 19.01 -23.11 -17.49
C SER A 538 17.68 -23.49 -16.85
N GLN A 539 17.55 -23.34 -15.53
CA GLN A 539 16.36 -23.69 -14.75
C GLN A 539 15.78 -22.47 -14.03
N ILE A 540 14.45 -22.38 -14.01
CA ILE A 540 13.75 -21.33 -13.27
C ILE A 540 14.07 -21.47 -11.77
N PRO A 541 14.32 -20.36 -11.06
CA PRO A 541 14.63 -20.38 -9.64
C PRO A 541 13.52 -21.04 -8.81
N ASN A 542 13.91 -21.81 -7.81
CA ASN A 542 12.98 -22.38 -6.83
C ASN A 542 12.91 -21.47 -5.58
N SER A 543 12.13 -21.87 -4.57
CA SER A 543 11.95 -21.07 -3.35
C SER A 543 13.16 -21.01 -2.41
N ASP A 544 14.20 -21.85 -2.59
CA ASP A 544 15.42 -21.91 -1.78
C ASP A 544 16.61 -21.10 -2.36
N THR A 545 16.31 -20.26 -3.35
CA THR A 545 17.29 -19.37 -3.97
C THR A 545 17.13 -17.93 -3.50
N ILE A 546 18.24 -17.20 -3.54
CA ILE A 546 18.35 -15.76 -3.38
C ILE A 546 18.87 -15.22 -4.71
N ILE A 547 18.06 -14.39 -5.36
CA ILE A 547 18.42 -13.68 -6.58
C ILE A 547 18.23 -12.20 -6.30
N ALA A 548 19.35 -11.48 -6.28
CA ALA A 548 19.37 -10.11 -5.80
C ALA A 548 20.37 -9.25 -6.56
N MET A 549 20.22 -7.94 -6.37
CA MET A 549 21.23 -6.97 -6.72
C MET A 549 21.99 -6.56 -5.47
N GLU A 550 23.31 -6.78 -5.47
CA GLU A 550 24.24 -6.33 -4.46
C GLU A 550 24.97 -5.07 -4.93
N GLY A 551 24.86 -4.01 -4.14
CA GLY A 551 25.54 -2.75 -4.40
C GLY A 551 25.08 -2.05 -5.69
N MET A 552 26.02 -1.36 -6.35
CA MET A 552 25.78 -0.66 -7.61
C MET A 552 26.83 -1.01 -8.67
N GLU A 553 26.37 -1.60 -9.77
CA GLU A 553 27.19 -1.92 -10.92
C GLU A 553 27.39 -0.73 -11.88
N SER A 554 28.35 -0.88 -12.79
CA SER A 554 28.68 0.13 -13.80
C SER A 554 27.56 0.29 -14.84
N PRO A 555 27.40 1.47 -15.47
CA PRO A 555 26.46 1.66 -16.57
C PRO A 555 26.65 0.65 -17.72
N GLU A 556 27.89 0.29 -18.02
CA GLU A 556 28.24 -0.70 -19.06
C GLU A 556 27.74 -2.10 -18.69
N TRP A 557 27.95 -2.52 -17.43
CA TRP A 557 27.43 -3.80 -16.93
C TRP A 557 25.92 -3.83 -17.03
N TYR A 558 25.25 -2.77 -16.56
CA TYR A 558 23.79 -2.72 -16.52
C TYR A 558 23.20 -2.78 -17.93
N ARG A 559 23.74 -1.98 -18.87
CA ARG A 559 23.34 -2.03 -20.29
C ARG A 559 23.49 -3.44 -20.86
N LYS A 560 24.59 -4.15 -20.57
CA LYS A 560 24.76 -5.54 -21.01
C LYS A 560 23.70 -6.47 -20.42
N GLN A 561 23.37 -6.34 -19.14
CA GLN A 561 22.35 -7.18 -18.50
C GLN A 561 20.94 -6.93 -19.04
N LEU A 562 20.64 -5.71 -19.50
CA LEU A 562 19.34 -5.38 -20.10
C LEU A 562 19.05 -6.10 -21.43
N TYR A 563 20.08 -6.59 -22.12
CA TYR A 563 19.93 -7.30 -23.40
C TYR A 563 20.31 -8.78 -23.30
N ARG A 564 20.76 -9.22 -22.11
CA ARG A 564 20.97 -10.64 -21.81
C ARG A 564 19.64 -11.27 -21.39
N LYS A 565 19.44 -12.53 -21.77
CA LYS A 565 18.37 -13.35 -21.20
C LYS A 565 18.75 -13.81 -19.80
N HIS A 566 17.85 -13.61 -18.84
CA HIS A 566 17.95 -14.14 -17.48
C HIS A 566 17.01 -15.33 -17.40
N PHE A 567 17.56 -16.51 -17.09
CA PHE A 567 16.77 -17.74 -16.97
C PHE A 567 15.95 -18.10 -18.23
N GLY A 568 16.46 -17.73 -19.41
CA GLY A 568 15.80 -17.93 -20.70
C GLY A 568 14.86 -16.78 -21.14
N PHE A 569 14.57 -15.81 -20.28
CA PHE A 569 13.63 -14.71 -20.54
C PHE A 569 14.31 -13.36 -20.70
N ASN A 570 13.72 -12.49 -21.51
CA ASN A 570 14.19 -11.11 -21.67
C ASN A 570 13.78 -10.26 -20.47
N VAL A 571 14.57 -9.25 -20.13
CA VAL A 571 14.18 -8.23 -19.14
C VAL A 571 12.92 -7.49 -19.64
N PRO A 572 11.81 -7.48 -18.88
CA PRO A 572 10.63 -6.70 -19.23
C PRO A 572 10.91 -5.22 -18.99
N LYS A 573 11.01 -4.43 -20.06
CA LYS A 573 11.41 -3.01 -19.98
C LYS A 573 10.24 -2.04 -19.95
N VAL A 574 9.08 -2.45 -20.46
CA VAL A 574 7.90 -1.59 -20.63
C VAL A 574 6.75 -2.16 -19.83
N PHE A 575 6.09 -1.31 -19.05
CA PHE A 575 4.83 -1.66 -18.41
C PHE A 575 3.68 -1.28 -19.34
N HIS A 576 2.89 -2.26 -19.75
CA HIS A 576 1.76 -2.06 -20.67
C HIS A 576 0.43 -1.82 -19.94
N GLY A 577 0.45 -1.73 -18.60
CA GLY A 577 -0.74 -1.60 -17.76
C GLY A 577 -1.18 -2.94 -17.14
N TYR A 578 -1.95 -2.88 -16.06
CA TYR A 578 -2.41 -4.07 -15.31
C TYR A 578 -3.38 -4.96 -16.11
N ASN A 579 -3.96 -4.43 -17.19
CA ASN A 579 -4.90 -5.13 -18.08
C ASN A 579 -4.25 -5.67 -19.37
N ALA A 580 -2.93 -5.51 -19.55
CA ALA A 580 -2.26 -5.90 -20.78
C ALA A 580 -1.95 -7.41 -20.85
N GLU A 581 -1.56 -7.99 -19.72
CA GLU A 581 -1.22 -9.42 -19.63
C GLU A 581 -2.38 -10.23 -19.07
N ARG A 582 -2.51 -11.46 -19.54
CA ARG A 582 -3.46 -12.43 -18.99
C ARG A 582 -2.83 -13.11 -17.77
N GLY A 583 -3.59 -13.19 -16.69
CA GLY A 583 -3.18 -13.84 -15.45
C GLY A 583 -3.73 -13.10 -14.23
N PRO A 584 -4.25 -13.79 -13.22
CA PRO A 584 -4.74 -13.15 -12.02
C PRO A 584 -3.58 -12.78 -11.10
N PHE A 585 -3.76 -11.73 -10.32
CA PHE A 585 -2.95 -11.47 -9.14
C PHE A 585 -3.84 -11.13 -7.96
N PRO A 586 -3.40 -11.44 -6.72
CA PRO A 586 -4.17 -11.13 -5.53
C PRO A 586 -4.16 -9.63 -5.25
N PHE A 587 -5.32 -9.08 -4.90
CA PHE A 587 -5.48 -7.73 -4.40
C PHE A 587 -6.42 -7.69 -3.21
N TRP A 588 -6.26 -6.69 -2.37
CA TRP A 588 -7.11 -6.45 -1.21
C TRP A 588 -8.08 -5.33 -1.52
N ASN A 589 -9.33 -5.61 -1.20
CA ASN A 589 -10.45 -4.71 -1.35
C ASN A 589 -11.05 -4.40 0.02
N SER A 590 -11.40 -3.14 0.26
CA SER A 590 -12.20 -2.74 1.42
C SER A 590 -13.23 -1.69 1.01
N ASP A 591 -14.47 -2.12 0.81
CA ASP A 591 -15.60 -1.23 0.57
C ASP A 591 -15.70 -0.09 1.62
N PRO A 592 -15.58 -0.33 2.95
CA PRO A 592 -15.60 0.76 3.92
C PRO A 592 -14.42 1.72 3.76
N TYR A 593 -13.27 1.29 3.25
CA TYR A 593 -12.16 2.19 2.93
C TYR A 593 -12.47 3.11 1.75
N THR A 594 -13.21 2.62 0.74
CA THR A 594 -13.72 3.50 -0.32
C THR A 594 -14.73 4.51 0.22
N TYR A 595 -15.68 4.07 1.05
CA TYR A 595 -16.68 4.97 1.60
C TYR A 595 -16.08 6.05 2.51
N VAL A 596 -15.10 5.70 3.36
CA VAL A 596 -14.45 6.69 4.23
C VAL A 596 -13.57 7.65 3.42
N SER A 597 -12.93 7.20 2.35
CA SER A 597 -12.12 8.06 1.48
C SER A 597 -12.99 9.06 0.72
N ALA A 598 -14.13 8.62 0.21
CA ALA A 598 -15.14 9.48 -0.41
C ALA A 598 -15.72 10.48 0.61
N MET A 599 -16.04 10.01 1.82
CA MET A 599 -16.52 10.86 2.91
C MET A 599 -15.49 11.94 3.25
N LEU A 600 -14.20 11.58 3.35
CA LEU A 600 -13.11 12.52 3.60
C LEU A 600 -13.03 13.59 2.52
N SER A 601 -13.21 13.24 1.23
CA SER A 601 -13.24 14.22 0.15
C SER A 601 -14.39 15.20 0.27
N LEU A 602 -15.59 14.71 0.58
CA LEU A 602 -16.78 15.55 0.75
C LEU A 602 -16.60 16.49 1.94
N VAL A 603 -16.19 15.98 3.10
CA VAL A 603 -16.00 16.77 4.33
C VAL A 603 -14.88 17.80 4.17
N LYS A 604 -13.76 17.43 3.54
CA LYS A 604 -12.71 18.40 3.19
C LYS A 604 -13.26 19.53 2.35
N PHE A 605 -13.96 19.22 1.26
CA PHE A 605 -14.52 20.25 0.39
C PHE A 605 -15.51 21.17 1.10
N ASP A 606 -16.39 20.62 1.93
CA ASP A 606 -17.37 21.39 2.73
C ASP A 606 -16.69 22.31 3.76
N SER A 607 -15.52 21.90 4.26
CA SER A 607 -14.74 22.70 5.22
C SER A 607 -13.90 23.81 4.59
N ILE A 608 -13.81 23.89 3.26
CA ILE A 608 -13.05 24.95 2.58
C ILE A 608 -13.82 26.27 2.69
N SER A 609 -13.23 27.28 3.33
CA SER A 609 -13.82 28.61 3.45
C SER A 609 -14.16 29.16 2.06
N SER A 610 -15.42 29.60 1.89
CA SER A 610 -15.92 30.22 0.66
C SER A 610 -15.33 31.60 0.42
#